data_AF-A0AAE1HW26-F1
#
_entry.id   AF-A0AAE1HW26-F1
#
_cell.length_a   1.000
_cell.length_b   1.000
_cell.length_c   1.000
_cell.angle_alpha   90.00
_cell.angle_beta   90.00
_cell.angle_gamma   90.00
#
_symmetry.space_group_name_H-M   'P 1'
#
loop_
_entity.id
_entity.type
_entity.pdbx_description
1 polymer ?
#
loop_
_entity_poly.entity_id
_entity_poly.type
_entity_poly.pdbx_seq_one_letter_code
_entity_poly.pdbx_strand_id
1 'polypeptide(L)'
;MKKKSNKPPNMPSILLSSIQEFREFEDSLSNNENFSAMVFYISGYLCKDEEKSARKLLAKLLSNELASQFTYHGATGKRSFKDTHLGEVFESALLTSFKNDLSDAKDAAGKWFRNAPWGKPSDGASESKRASNKGFTEISQIC
;
A
#
# COMPACT_ATOMS: atom_id res chain seq x y z
N MET A 1 18.19 7.57 21.44
CA MET A 1 18.88 6.48 20.71
C MET A 1 18.11 6.19 19.42
N LYS A 2 18.70 6.47 18.25
CA LYS A 2 18.05 6.24 16.95
C LYS A 2 18.14 4.75 16.60
N LYS A 3 17.06 4.00 16.82
CA LYS A 3 16.91 2.64 16.27
C LYS A 3 16.71 2.79 14.75
N LYS A 4 17.81 2.81 14.00
CA LYS A 4 17.78 2.60 12.54
C LYS A 4 17.35 1.15 12.36
N SER A 5 16.12 0.94 11.90
CA SER A 5 15.64 -0.36 11.45
C SER A 5 16.55 -0.78 10.29
N ASN A 6 17.52 -1.64 10.57
CA ASN A 6 18.46 -2.11 9.56
C ASN A 6 17.67 -2.83 8.48
N LYS A 7 17.61 -2.20 7.30
CA LYS A 7 17.20 -2.85 6.06
C LYS A 7 18.00 -4.16 5.93
N PRO A 8 17.36 -5.32 5.71
CA PRO A 8 18.09 -6.57 5.58
C PRO A 8 19.14 -6.46 4.45
N PRO A 9 20.36 -6.98 4.63
CA PRO A 9 21.53 -6.67 3.80
C PRO A 9 21.49 -7.17 2.34
N ASN A 10 20.38 -7.74 1.86
CA ASN A 10 20.21 -8.15 0.47
C ASN A 10 18.94 -7.58 -0.17
N MET A 11 18.34 -6.57 0.45
CA MET A 11 17.07 -6.09 -0.03
C MET A 11 17.19 -4.98 -1.06
N PRO A 12 16.56 -5.08 -2.24
CA PRO A 12 16.42 -3.95 -3.17
C PRO A 12 15.73 -2.74 -2.50
N SER A 13 15.81 -1.58 -3.13
CA SER A 13 15.08 -0.40 -2.64
C SER A 13 13.60 -0.71 -2.53
N ILE A 14 13.01 -0.41 -1.37
CA ILE A 14 11.61 -0.80 -1.07
C ILE A 14 10.64 -0.02 -1.96
N LEU A 15 11.03 1.19 -2.38
CA LEU A 15 10.28 2.00 -3.36
C LEU A 15 10.54 1.46 -4.77
N LEU A 16 9.66 0.55 -5.21
CA LEU A 16 9.70 -0.01 -6.54
C LEU A 16 9.15 1.02 -7.53
N SER A 17 9.98 1.43 -8.49
CA SER A 17 9.64 2.44 -9.48
C SER A 17 9.31 1.84 -10.84
N SER A 18 9.87 0.68 -11.15
CA SER A 18 9.70 -0.01 -12.42
C SER A 18 9.15 -1.43 -12.27
N ILE A 19 8.51 -1.91 -13.34
CA ILE A 19 7.98 -3.29 -13.40
C ILE A 19 9.10 -4.34 -13.39
N GLN A 20 10.32 -3.98 -13.85
CA GLN A 20 11.50 -4.82 -13.78
C GLN A 20 11.90 -5.04 -12.32
N GLU A 21 12.10 -3.96 -11.56
CA GLU A 21 12.41 -4.01 -10.12
C GLU A 21 11.34 -4.79 -9.36
N PHE A 22 10.06 -4.60 -9.70
CA PHE A 22 8.97 -5.34 -9.10
C PHE A 22 9.09 -6.86 -9.30
N ARG A 23 9.50 -7.32 -10.50
CA ARG A 23 9.69 -8.75 -10.77
C ARG A 23 10.88 -9.32 -10.02
N GLU A 24 11.99 -8.59 -9.97
CA GLU A 24 13.17 -8.99 -9.20
C GLU A 24 12.84 -9.06 -7.70
N PHE A 25 11.98 -8.14 -7.23
CA PHE A 25 11.46 -8.16 -5.87
C PHE A 25 10.60 -9.40 -5.62
N GLU A 26 9.64 -9.70 -6.49
CA GLU A 26 8.77 -10.88 -6.38
C GLU A 26 9.57 -12.20 -6.39
N ASP A 27 10.61 -12.30 -7.22
CA ASP A 27 11.53 -13.45 -7.22
C ASP A 27 12.24 -13.58 -5.87
N SER A 28 12.75 -12.47 -5.32
CA SER A 28 13.39 -12.47 -4.01
C SER A 28 12.44 -12.87 -2.88
N LEU A 29 11.15 -12.51 -2.99
CA LEU A 29 10.10 -12.84 -2.01
C LEU A 29 9.63 -14.29 -2.11
N SER A 30 9.93 -15.00 -3.21
CA SER A 30 9.64 -16.44 -3.31
C SER A 30 10.45 -17.26 -2.30
N ASN A 31 11.53 -16.69 -1.74
CA ASN A 31 12.24 -17.27 -0.61
C ASN A 31 11.56 -16.91 0.72
N ASN A 32 11.19 -17.93 1.51
CA ASN A 32 10.49 -17.78 2.78
C ASN A 32 11.26 -16.92 3.82
N GLU A 33 12.60 -16.98 3.85
CA GLU A 33 13.40 -16.15 4.75
C GLU A 33 13.28 -14.67 4.40
N ASN A 34 13.34 -14.34 3.11
CA ASN A 34 13.16 -12.98 2.61
C ASN A 34 11.74 -12.48 2.83
N PHE A 35 10.75 -13.34 2.61
CA PHE A 35 9.34 -13.06 2.89
C PHE A 35 9.13 -12.69 4.36
N SER A 36 9.58 -13.55 5.28
CA SER A 36 9.43 -13.33 6.73
C SER A 36 10.18 -12.08 7.19
N ALA A 37 11.42 -11.90 6.73
CA ALA A 37 12.21 -10.69 7.01
C ALA A 37 11.48 -9.43 6.53
N MET A 38 10.78 -9.53 5.41
CA MET A 38 10.00 -8.42 4.89
C MET A 38 8.77 -8.09 5.70
N VAL A 39 7.96 -9.11 6.01
CA VAL A 39 6.79 -8.94 6.86
C VAL A 39 7.19 -8.24 8.16
N PHE A 40 8.27 -8.71 8.80
CA PHE A 40 8.81 -8.08 10.00
C PHE A 40 9.27 -6.64 9.75
N TYR A 41 10.03 -6.40 8.68
CA TYR A 41 10.53 -5.08 8.33
C TYR A 41 9.41 -4.07 8.08
N ILE A 42 8.39 -4.43 7.28
CA ILE A 42 7.30 -3.53 6.95
C ILE A 42 6.31 -3.36 8.12
N SER A 43 6.17 -4.36 8.99
CA SER A 43 5.37 -4.25 10.21
C SER A 43 5.84 -3.13 11.13
N GLY A 44 7.13 -2.78 11.08
CA GLY A 44 7.70 -1.65 11.84
C GLY A 44 7.20 -0.27 11.40
N TYR A 45 6.50 -0.15 10.28
CA TYR A 45 5.95 1.12 9.78
C TYR A 45 4.47 1.32 10.10
N LEU A 46 3.83 0.30 10.68
CA LEU A 46 2.42 0.33 11.06
C LEU A 46 2.15 1.38 12.15
N CYS A 47 0.98 1.96 12.08
CA CYS A 47 0.44 2.94 13.04
C CYS A 47 -0.76 2.33 13.76
N LYS A 48 -1.39 3.08 14.69
CA LYS A 48 -2.61 2.63 15.37
C LYS A 48 -3.83 2.57 14.44
N ASP A 49 -3.83 3.37 13.38
CA ASP A 49 -4.88 3.41 12.37
C ASP A 49 -4.57 2.44 11.22
N GLU A 50 -5.49 1.51 10.98
CA GLU A 50 -5.39 0.50 9.92
C GLU A 50 -5.28 1.12 8.52
N GLU A 51 -6.21 2.01 8.17
CA GLU A 51 -6.24 2.68 6.85
C GLU A 51 -5.00 3.53 6.58
N LYS A 52 -4.48 4.23 7.60
CA LYS A 52 -3.26 5.05 7.44
C LYS A 52 -2.04 4.16 7.29
N SER A 53 -2.00 3.04 8.01
CA SER A 53 -0.94 2.06 7.90
C SER A 53 -0.90 1.45 6.49
N ALA A 54 -2.05 1.04 5.97
CA ALA A 54 -2.18 0.54 4.61
C ALA A 54 -1.65 1.53 3.57
N ARG A 55 -2.11 2.78 3.60
CA ARG A 55 -1.65 3.83 2.66
C ARG A 55 -0.16 4.14 2.77
N LYS A 56 0.35 4.20 4.01
CA LYS A 56 1.76 4.48 4.29
C LYS A 56 2.67 3.35 3.82
N LEU A 57 2.25 2.10 4.00
CA LEU A 57 2.96 0.93 3.49
C LEU A 57 3.01 0.95 1.96
N LEU A 58 1.86 1.14 1.30
CA LEU A 58 1.81 1.18 -0.16
C LEU A 58 2.69 2.28 -0.74
N ALA A 59 2.66 3.49 -0.17
CA ALA A 59 3.52 4.60 -0.58
C ALA A 59 5.03 4.37 -0.30
N LYS A 60 5.37 3.39 0.54
CA LYS A 60 6.76 2.97 0.79
C LYS A 60 7.20 1.83 -0.13
N LEU A 61 6.26 1.02 -0.60
CA LEU A 61 6.51 -0.17 -1.42
C LEU A 61 6.46 0.13 -2.92
N LEU A 62 5.59 1.05 -3.33
CA LEU A 62 5.32 1.32 -4.74
C LEU A 62 5.36 2.82 -5.00
N SER A 63 6.09 3.20 -6.06
CA SER A 63 5.96 4.53 -6.64
C SER A 63 4.60 4.70 -7.31
N ASN A 64 4.10 5.93 -7.38
CA ASN A 64 2.83 6.27 -8.04
C ASN A 64 2.77 5.77 -9.50
N GLU A 65 3.90 5.86 -10.22
CA GLU A 65 4.02 5.40 -11.61
C GLU A 65 3.83 3.89 -11.72
N LEU A 66 4.44 3.11 -10.82
CA LEU A 66 4.27 1.66 -10.78
C LEU A 66 2.86 1.28 -10.33
N ALA A 67 2.34 1.94 -9.29
CA ALA A 67 1.00 1.71 -8.76
C ALA A 67 -0.11 1.92 -9.82
N SER A 68 0.09 2.81 -10.80
CA SER A 68 -0.85 3.01 -11.93
C SER A 68 -1.08 1.74 -12.77
N GLN A 69 -0.11 0.81 -12.78
CA GLN A 69 -0.17 -0.45 -13.53
C GLN A 69 -0.92 -1.58 -12.78
N PHE A 70 -1.23 -1.36 -11.50
CA PHE A 70 -1.89 -2.34 -10.64
C PHE A 70 -3.28 -1.85 -10.21
N THR A 71 -4.10 -2.80 -9.80
CA THR A 71 -5.29 -2.56 -8.99
C THR A 71 -5.28 -3.53 -7.83
N TYR A 72 -5.99 -3.19 -6.75
CA TYR A 72 -6.00 -4.06 -5.57
C TYR A 72 -6.52 -5.48 -5.88
N HIS A 73 -7.68 -5.59 -6.56
CA HIS A 73 -8.32 -6.87 -6.89
C HIS A 73 -8.01 -7.43 -8.29
N GLY A 74 -7.24 -6.73 -9.11
CA GLY A 74 -7.19 -6.98 -10.55
C GLY A 74 -8.44 -6.41 -11.24
N ALA A 75 -8.23 -5.66 -12.31
CA ALA A 75 -9.30 -5.16 -13.17
C ALA A 75 -8.93 -5.49 -14.61
N THR A 76 -9.90 -5.51 -15.52
CA THR A 76 -9.64 -5.78 -16.95
C THR A 76 -8.51 -4.89 -17.47
N GLY A 77 -7.36 -5.48 -17.81
CA GLY A 77 -6.17 -4.78 -18.31
C GLY A 77 -5.15 -4.32 -17.26
N LYS A 78 -5.37 -4.53 -15.95
CA LYS A 78 -4.43 -4.19 -14.87
C LYS A 78 -4.14 -5.39 -13.96
N ARG A 79 -2.91 -5.46 -13.44
CA ARG A 79 -2.47 -6.58 -12.58
C ARG A 79 -3.11 -6.49 -11.19
N SER A 80 -3.47 -7.65 -10.61
CA SER A 80 -3.92 -7.73 -9.22
C SER A 80 -2.72 -7.58 -8.30
N PHE A 81 -2.75 -6.62 -7.38
CA PHE A 81 -1.74 -6.48 -6.33
C PHE A 81 -1.92 -7.55 -5.25
N LYS A 82 -3.17 -7.90 -4.92
CA LYS A 82 -3.48 -8.90 -3.90
C LYS A 82 -2.87 -10.27 -4.23
N ASP A 83 -2.85 -10.66 -5.50
CA ASP A 83 -2.31 -11.95 -5.95
C ASP A 83 -0.77 -11.99 -6.07
N THR A 84 -0.07 -10.95 -5.62
CA THR A 84 1.41 -10.90 -5.63
C THR A 84 1.99 -11.25 -4.28
N HIS A 85 3.24 -11.72 -4.24
CA HIS A 85 3.93 -12.00 -2.98
C HIS A 85 4.05 -10.73 -2.14
N LEU A 86 4.25 -9.58 -2.78
CA LEU A 86 4.25 -8.28 -2.11
C LEU A 86 2.89 -7.93 -1.49
N GLY A 87 1.79 -8.30 -2.15
CA GLY A 87 0.44 -8.21 -1.61
C GLY A 87 0.23 -9.09 -0.38
N GLU A 88 0.75 -10.32 -0.43
CA GLU A 88 0.69 -11.26 0.69
C GLU A 88 1.55 -10.80 1.88
N VAL A 89 2.75 -10.25 1.62
CA VAL A 89 3.60 -9.60 2.63
C VAL A 89 2.84 -8.44 3.28
N PHE A 90 2.17 -7.61 2.47
CA PHE A 90 1.39 -6.48 2.94
C PHE A 90 0.23 -6.91 3.86
N GLU A 91 -0.56 -7.91 3.45
CA GLU A 91 -1.66 -8.44 4.29
C GLU A 91 -1.11 -9.10 5.57
N SER A 92 -0.03 -9.89 5.47
CA SER A 92 0.59 -10.57 6.61
C SER A 92 1.15 -9.59 7.64
N ALA A 93 1.77 -8.50 7.19
CA ALA A 93 2.26 -7.46 8.09
C ALA A 93 1.12 -6.76 8.81
N LEU A 94 0.04 -6.43 8.11
CA LEU A 94 -1.15 -5.84 8.72
C LEU A 94 -1.79 -6.79 9.75
N LEU A 95 -1.91 -8.08 9.44
CA LEU A 95 -2.41 -9.09 10.38
C LEU A 95 -1.53 -9.24 11.63
N THR A 96 -0.26 -8.83 11.57
CA THR A 96 0.63 -8.86 12.74
C THR A 96 0.23 -7.79 13.78
N SER A 97 -0.43 -6.70 13.37
CA SER A 97 -0.76 -5.57 14.25
C SER A 97 -2.25 -5.26 14.38
N PHE A 98 -3.07 -5.70 13.41
CA PHE A 98 -4.52 -5.48 13.37
C PHE A 98 -5.28 -6.80 13.52
N LYS A 99 -6.52 -6.75 14.01
CA LYS A 99 -7.37 -7.94 14.17
C LYS A 99 -7.74 -8.52 12.79
N ASN A 100 -8.28 -9.75 12.80
CA ASN A 100 -8.46 -10.61 11.63
C ASN A 100 -9.25 -10.04 10.43
N ASP A 101 -9.96 -8.92 10.60
CA ASP A 101 -10.76 -8.31 9.53
C ASP A 101 -10.05 -7.06 8.98
N LEU A 102 -9.18 -7.26 7.99
CA LEU A 102 -8.44 -6.18 7.30
C LEU A 102 -9.31 -5.40 6.28
N SER A 103 -10.61 -5.31 6.49
CA SER A 103 -11.54 -4.75 5.50
C SER A 103 -11.26 -3.26 5.25
N ASP A 104 -10.96 -2.50 6.29
CA ASP A 104 -10.61 -1.07 6.18
C ASP A 104 -9.28 -0.86 5.47
N ALA A 105 -8.26 -1.68 5.76
CA ALA A 105 -6.98 -1.68 5.04
C ALA A 105 -7.16 -2.02 3.57
N LYS A 106 -7.98 -3.02 3.26
CA LYS A 106 -8.28 -3.48 1.88
C LYS A 106 -8.98 -2.39 1.08
N ASP A 107 -10.00 -1.76 1.65
CA ASP A 107 -10.71 -0.65 1.02
C ASP A 107 -9.79 0.57 0.84
N ALA A 108 -8.99 0.91 1.85
CA ALA A 108 -8.01 1.98 1.78
C ALA A 108 -6.94 1.72 0.71
N ALA A 109 -6.46 0.48 0.59
CA ALA A 109 -5.53 0.06 -0.46
C ALA A 109 -6.17 0.18 -1.85
N GLY A 110 -7.40 -0.30 -2.01
CA GLY A 110 -8.18 -0.15 -3.23
C GLY A 110 -8.36 1.32 -3.65
N LYS A 111 -8.73 2.19 -2.70
CA LYS A 111 -8.80 3.64 -2.90
C LYS A 111 -7.44 4.21 -3.26
N TRP A 112 -6.37 3.79 -2.61
CA TRP A 112 -5.00 4.25 -2.89
C TRP A 112 -4.58 3.92 -4.33
N PHE A 113 -4.75 2.67 -4.79
CA PHE A 113 -4.43 2.29 -6.18
C PHE A 113 -5.26 3.02 -7.22
N ARG A 114 -6.54 3.28 -6.95
CA ARG A 114 -7.42 4.06 -7.85
C ARG A 114 -6.95 5.50 -8.00
N ASN A 115 -6.30 6.03 -6.97
CA ASN A 115 -5.95 7.44 -6.87
C ASN A 115 -4.45 7.69 -7.01
N ALA A 116 -3.62 6.63 -7.02
CA ALA A 116 -2.17 6.63 -7.24
C ALA A 116 -1.63 7.61 -8.32
N PRO A 117 -2.34 7.98 -9.41
CA PRO A 117 -1.87 9.05 -10.31
C PRO A 117 -1.78 10.48 -9.71
N TRP A 118 -1.58 10.70 -8.41
CA TRP A 118 -1.51 12.02 -7.76
C TRP A 118 -0.28 12.89 -8.10
N GLY A 119 0.25 12.76 -9.31
CA GLY A 119 1.29 13.62 -9.88
C GLY A 119 0.76 14.44 -11.05
N LYS A 120 -0.39 15.09 -10.91
CA LYS A 120 -0.62 16.36 -11.62
C LYS A 120 -0.89 17.45 -10.58
N PRO A 121 -0.24 18.62 -10.67
CA PRO A 121 -0.79 19.79 -10.00
C PRO A 121 -2.24 19.92 -10.46
N SER A 122 -3.13 20.08 -9.49
CA SER A 122 -4.56 20.24 -9.68
C SER A 122 -4.81 21.43 -10.59
N ASP A 123 -4.92 21.18 -11.89
CA ASP A 123 -5.54 22.11 -12.82
C ASP A 123 -6.69 21.36 -13.49
N GLY A 124 -7.89 21.63 -12.97
CA GLY A 124 -9.16 21.53 -13.68
C GLY A 124 -9.71 20.14 -14.02
N ALA A 125 -10.90 19.88 -13.47
CA ALA A 125 -11.94 18.97 -13.98
C ALA A 125 -11.66 17.45 -13.81
N SER A 126 -12.53 16.66 -13.19
CA SER A 126 -13.98 16.65 -13.38
C SER A 126 -14.69 16.07 -12.17
N GLU A 127 -15.68 16.82 -11.71
CA GLU A 127 -16.62 16.49 -10.65
C GLU A 127 -17.59 15.40 -11.13
N SER A 128 -17.42 14.16 -10.66
CA SER A 128 -18.39 13.09 -10.91
C SER A 128 -19.51 13.19 -9.86
N LYS A 129 -20.65 13.74 -10.27
CA LYS A 129 -21.85 13.87 -9.44
C LYS A 129 -22.31 12.50 -8.93
N ARG A 130 -22.38 12.36 -7.60
CA ARG A 130 -23.32 11.45 -6.93
C ARG A 130 -24.09 12.25 -5.90
N ALA A 131 -25.35 12.52 -6.23
CA ALA A 131 -26.32 13.02 -5.29
C ALA A 131 -26.69 11.91 -4.31
N SER A 132 -26.53 12.14 -3.01
CA SER A 132 -27.62 11.94 -2.05
C SER A 132 -27.25 12.50 -0.67
N ASN A 133 -28.19 13.26 -0.11
CA ASN A 133 -28.18 13.95 1.18
C ASN A 133 -27.74 13.08 2.36
N LYS A 134 -26.96 13.66 3.29
CA LYS A 134 -27.41 14.09 4.64
C LYS A 134 -26.21 14.47 5.54
N GLY A 135 -26.36 15.60 6.24
CA GLY A 135 -25.78 15.85 7.56
C GLY A 135 -24.29 16.19 7.63
N PHE A 136 -23.95 17.45 7.43
CA PHE A 136 -22.65 18.00 7.82
C PHE A 136 -22.73 18.39 9.30
N THR A 137 -22.14 17.57 10.17
CA THR A 137 -21.74 18.00 11.52
C THR A 137 -20.22 17.96 11.60
N GLU A 138 -19.69 19.15 11.78
CA GLU A 138 -18.36 19.51 12.26
C GLU A 138 -17.86 18.56 13.35
N ILE A 139 -16.65 18.01 13.19
CA ILE A 139 -15.65 18.02 14.26
C ILE A 139 -14.22 17.84 13.75
N SER A 140 -13.40 18.66 14.39
CA SER A 140 -11.96 18.82 14.38
C SER A 140 -11.16 17.56 14.70
N GLN A 141 -9.90 17.62 14.25
CA GLN A 141 -8.68 17.14 14.92
C GLN A 141 -8.21 15.68 14.78
N ILE A 142 -7.04 15.59 14.15
CA ILE A 142 -5.78 14.99 14.66
C ILE A 142 -5.81 13.47 14.91
N CYS A 143 -5.18 12.73 13.98
CA CYS A 143 -3.90 12.03 14.18
C CYS A 143 -3.31 11.68 12.81
#